data_AF-A0A6G0YTV7-F1
#
_entry.id   AF-A0A6G0YTV7-F1
#
_cell.length_a   1.000
_cell.length_b   1.000
_cell.length_c   1.000
_cell.angle_alpha   90.00
_cell.angle_beta   90.00
_cell.angle_gamma   90.00
#
_symmetry.space_group_name_H-M   'P 1'
#
loop_
_entity.id
_entity.type
_entity.pdbx_description
1 polymer ?
#
loop_
_entity_poly.entity_id
_entity_poly.type
_entity_poly.pdbx_seq_one_letter_code
_entity_poly.pdbx_strand_id
1 'polypeptide(L)'
;MHALDSTNYIIILSLTAFYFILKAPYYSCDSDITQFDNNYPATRNESLTSKSRRPKRQFKNLQHRKMHNAKEREFRRRISQRFDTLRESCSFLNTNKRIPSKISILLAAKKECILLKKLENKLMAEKKLLCKANGILNNRFAELTKMTK
;
A
#
# COMPACT_ATOMS: atom_id res chain seq x y z
N MET A 1 6.94 -28.88 -2.02
CA MET A 1 7.52 -27.59 -1.58
C MET A 1 7.45 -26.64 -2.76
N HIS A 2 6.47 -25.75 -2.81
CA HIS A 2 6.35 -24.78 -3.91
C HIS A 2 7.05 -23.49 -3.53
N ALA A 3 8.05 -23.11 -4.32
CA ALA A 3 8.65 -21.80 -4.28
C ALA A 3 7.55 -20.76 -4.50
N LEU A 4 7.24 -19.98 -3.46
CA LEU A 4 6.51 -18.73 -3.63
C LEU A 4 7.38 -17.86 -4.53
N ASP A 5 6.86 -17.51 -5.70
CA ASP A 5 7.51 -16.59 -6.64
C ASP A 5 8.05 -15.38 -5.85
N SER A 6 9.34 -15.15 -5.98
CA SER A 6 10.11 -14.13 -5.25
C SER A 6 9.46 -12.75 -5.30
N THR A 7 8.73 -12.46 -6.37
CA THR A 7 7.97 -11.22 -6.59
C THR A 7 6.81 -11.06 -5.60
N ASN A 8 6.05 -12.13 -5.31
CA ASN A 8 4.95 -12.09 -4.36
C ASN A 8 5.47 -11.92 -2.92
N TYR A 9 6.63 -12.51 -2.62
CA TYR A 9 7.27 -12.35 -1.31
C TYR A 9 7.72 -10.90 -1.07
N ILE A 10 8.26 -10.23 -2.10
CA ILE A 10 8.67 -8.82 -2.05
C ILE A 10 7.46 -7.90 -1.87
N ILE A 11 6.34 -8.18 -2.53
CA ILE A 11 5.10 -7.40 -2.39
C ILE A 11 4.51 -7.56 -0.98
N ILE A 12 4.49 -8.79 -0.44
CA ILE A 12 4.01 -9.05 0.92
C ILE A 12 4.93 -8.39 1.96
N LEU A 13 6.25 -8.45 1.79
CA LEU A 13 7.23 -7.78 2.66
C LEU A 13 7.10 -6.26 2.62
N SER A 14 6.88 -5.67 1.45
CA SER A 14 6.71 -4.22 1.31
C SER A 14 5.38 -3.75 1.90
N LEU A 15 4.29 -4.51 1.75
CA LEU A 15 3.00 -4.21 2.37
C LEU A 15 3.02 -4.40 3.89
N THR A 16 3.69 -5.42 4.40
CA THR A 16 3.85 -5.64 5.86
C THR A 16 4.76 -4.59 6.49
N ALA A 17 5.88 -4.21 5.85
CA ALA A 17 6.70 -3.09 6.29
C ALA A 17 5.90 -1.77 6.29
N PHE A 18 5.06 -1.54 5.28
CA PHE A 18 4.19 -0.36 5.24
C PHE A 18 3.13 -0.39 6.36
N TYR A 19 2.53 -1.54 6.65
CA TYR A 19 1.58 -1.73 7.74
C TYR A 19 2.23 -1.50 9.11
N PHE A 20 3.42 -2.05 9.37
CA PHE A 20 4.13 -1.84 10.64
C PHE A 20 4.64 -0.41 10.82
N ILE A 21 4.99 0.29 9.74
CA ILE A 21 5.38 1.69 9.79
C ILE A 21 4.16 2.60 10.03
N LEU A 22 3.00 2.26 9.46
CA LEU A 22 1.74 2.97 9.76
C LEU A 22 1.20 2.66 11.16
N LYS A 23 1.52 1.48 11.70
CA LYS A 23 1.10 1.01 13.03
C LYS A 23 2.13 1.35 14.12
N ALA A 24 3.25 1.98 13.80
CA ALA A 24 4.21 2.45 14.79
C ALA A 24 3.49 3.43 15.74
N PRO A 25 3.36 3.12 17.05
CA PRO A 25 2.87 4.07 18.02
C PRO A 25 3.99 5.09 18.28
N TYR A 26 3.60 6.30 18.68
CA TYR A 26 4.44 7.46 19.01
C TYR A 26 4.80 8.39 17.84
N TYR A 27 3.80 9.13 17.39
CA TYR A 27 3.89 10.57 17.59
C TYR A 27 2.58 11.04 18.22
N SER A 28 2.54 11.10 19.55
CA SER A 28 1.52 11.88 20.25
C SER A 28 1.77 13.34 19.90
N CYS A 29 1.08 13.81 18.86
CA CYS A 29 0.74 15.21 18.76
C CYS A 29 -0.62 15.34 19.43
N ASP A 30 -0.62 15.62 20.74
CA ASP A 30 -1.73 16.28 21.40
C ASP A 30 -2.07 17.54 20.59
N SER A 31 -3.08 17.37 19.76
CA SER A 31 -3.81 18.45 19.14
C SER A 31 -5.18 17.85 18.92
N ASP A 32 -6.11 18.22 19.80
CA ASP A 32 -7.52 17.92 19.71
C ASP A 32 -8.00 18.16 18.28
N ILE A 33 -8.18 17.07 17.53
CA ILE A 33 -8.89 17.10 16.25
C ILE A 33 -10.31 16.72 16.59
N THR A 34 -11.13 17.75 16.76
CA THR A 34 -12.58 17.62 16.74
C THR A 34 -12.99 16.86 15.47
N GLN A 35 -13.84 15.84 15.66
CA GLN A 35 -14.52 15.06 14.63
C GLN A 35 -14.90 15.93 13.43
N PHE A 36 -14.29 15.69 12.27
CA PHE A 36 -14.72 16.26 11.00
C PHE A 36 -15.44 15.15 10.22
N ASP A 37 -16.76 15.14 10.34
CA ASP A 37 -17.66 14.26 9.60
C ASP A 37 -17.68 14.69 8.13
N ASN A 38 -17.16 13.84 7.24
CA ASN A 38 -16.98 14.12 5.82
C ASN A 38 -18.04 13.38 4.99
N ASN A 39 -19.25 13.91 4.96
CA ASN A 39 -20.20 13.67 3.86
C ASN A 39 -19.97 14.73 2.77
N TYR A 40 -19.27 14.35 1.70
CA TYR A 40 -19.23 15.11 0.42
C TYR A 40 -20.66 15.24 -0.16
N PRO A 41 -21.01 16.21 -1.04
CA PRO A 41 -20.11 16.86 -2.00
C PRO A 41 -20.32 18.39 -2.24
N ALA A 42 -19.32 19.02 -2.86
CA ALA A 42 -19.44 19.84 -4.08
C ALA A 42 -18.32 20.88 -4.16
N THR A 43 -17.80 21.00 -5.37
CA THR A 43 -16.87 21.98 -5.89
C THR A 43 -17.19 23.42 -5.47
N ARG A 44 -16.27 24.05 -4.73
CA ARG A 44 -16.10 25.50 -4.79
C ARG A 44 -14.62 25.81 -4.56
N ASN A 45 -14.00 26.46 -5.54
CA ASN A 45 -12.67 27.02 -5.42
C ASN A 45 -12.74 28.22 -4.47
N GLU A 46 -12.83 27.98 -3.16
CA GLU A 46 -12.62 29.02 -2.18
C GLU A 46 -11.12 29.16 -1.94
N SER A 47 -10.58 30.30 -2.36
CA SER A 47 -9.29 30.79 -1.92
C SER A 47 -9.31 30.93 -0.40
N LEU A 48 -8.89 29.87 0.31
CA LEU A 48 -8.65 29.87 1.74
C LEU A 48 -7.47 30.77 2.07
N THR A 49 -7.67 32.09 2.02
CA THR A 49 -6.88 33.05 2.80
C THR A 49 -7.33 32.98 4.26
N SER A 50 -7.19 31.80 4.86
CA SER A 50 -7.30 31.63 6.30
C SER A 50 -5.98 32.11 6.90
N LYS A 51 -5.95 33.39 7.28
CA LYS A 51 -4.95 33.94 8.21
C LYS A 51 -5.16 33.31 9.59
N SER A 52 -4.84 32.02 9.73
CA SER A 52 -4.55 31.44 11.04
C SER A 52 -3.21 32.01 11.51
N ARG A 53 -3.25 33.21 12.11
CA ARG A 53 -2.11 33.83 12.79
C ARG A 53 -1.86 33.10 14.11
N ARG A 54 -1.58 31.79 14.06
CA ARG A 54 -0.81 31.18 15.14
C ARG A 54 0.58 31.84 15.10
N PRO A 55 1.13 32.33 16.23
CA PRO A 55 2.48 32.86 16.23
C PRO A 55 3.39 31.76 15.69
N LYS A 56 4.01 31.99 14.53
CA LYS A 56 5.04 31.09 14.00
C LYS A 56 6.04 30.97 15.12
N ARG A 57 6.22 29.78 15.69
CA ARG A 57 7.29 29.49 16.65
C ARG A 57 8.59 29.70 15.88
N GLN A 58 9.07 30.94 15.85
CA GLN A 58 10.32 31.28 15.19
C GLN A 58 11.41 30.56 15.99
N PHE A 59 12.21 29.76 15.30
CA PHE A 59 13.39 29.17 15.91
C PHE A 59 14.25 30.33 16.43
N LYS A 60 14.41 30.42 17.75
CA LYS A 60 15.23 31.48 18.39
C LYS A 60 16.70 31.43 17.95
N ASN A 61 17.16 30.30 17.40
CA ASN A 61 18.53 30.07 16.99
C ASN A 61 18.59 29.49 15.56
N LEU A 62 19.43 30.09 14.71
CA LEU A 62 19.64 29.70 13.32
C LEU A 62 20.10 28.23 13.18
N GLN A 63 20.90 27.72 14.12
CA GLN A 63 21.37 26.33 14.10
C GLN A 63 20.20 25.34 14.26
N HIS A 64 19.26 25.62 15.17
CA HIS A 64 18.07 24.79 15.34
C HIS A 64 17.19 24.77 14.09
N ARG A 65 17.04 25.92 13.41
CA ARG A 65 16.32 26.00 12.12
C ARG A 65 17.01 25.18 11.03
N LYS A 66 18.34 25.27 10.91
CA LYS A 66 19.10 24.47 9.94
C LYS A 66 18.93 22.97 10.20
N MET A 67 19.06 22.55 11.46
CA MET A 67 18.88 21.14 11.84
C MET A 67 17.46 20.65 11.56
N HIS A 68 16.44 21.43 11.91
CA HIS A 68 15.04 21.07 11.62
C HIS A 68 14.80 20.92 10.11
N ASN A 69 15.27 21.88 9.32
CA ASN A 69 15.12 21.83 7.86
C ASN A 69 15.87 20.66 7.22
N ALA A 70 17.05 20.30 7.76
CA ALA A 70 17.79 19.13 7.32
C ALA A 70 17.03 17.83 7.60
N LYS A 71 16.47 17.69 8.81
CA LYS A 71 15.63 16.54 9.19
C LYS A 71 14.40 16.43 8.30
N GLU A 72 13.69 17.53 8.07
CA GLU A 72 12.50 17.57 7.20
C GLU A 72 12.84 17.25 5.75
N ARG A 73 13.97 17.75 5.24
CA ARG A 73 14.43 17.44 3.88
C ARG A 73 14.73 15.95 3.72
N GLU A 74 15.43 15.36 4.69
CA GLU A 74 15.75 13.94 4.70
C GLU A 74 14.48 13.09 4.80
N PHE A 75 13.51 13.49 5.63
CA PHE A 75 12.21 12.84 5.69
C PHE A 75 11.48 12.88 4.34
N ARG A 76 11.40 14.06 3.69
CA ARG A 76 10.79 14.21 2.36
C ARG A 76 11.50 13.39 1.29
N ARG A 77 12.83 13.27 1.37
CA ARG A 77 13.62 12.42 0.47
C ARG A 77 13.20 10.96 0.62
N ARG A 78 13.14 10.44 1.86
CA ARG A 78 12.67 9.07 2.15
C ARG A 78 11.26 8.82 1.67
N ILE A 79 10.34 9.76 1.89
CA ILE A 79 8.95 9.65 1.39
C ILE A 79 8.94 9.60 -0.14
N SER A 80 9.73 10.42 -0.82
CA SER A 80 9.78 10.42 -2.30
C SER A 80 10.31 9.09 -2.84
N GLN A 81 11.37 8.53 -2.24
CA GLN A 81 11.86 7.21 -2.60
C GLN A 81 10.80 6.11 -2.46
N ARG A 82 9.97 6.17 -1.40
CA ARG A 82 8.85 5.23 -1.23
C ARG A 82 7.80 5.36 -2.32
N PHE A 83 7.53 6.58 -2.79
CA PHE A 83 6.64 6.80 -3.93
C PHE A 83 7.21 6.22 -5.22
N ASP A 84 8.52 6.30 -5.43
CA ASP A 84 9.19 5.71 -6.59
C ASP A 84 9.07 4.17 -6.57
N THR A 85 9.35 3.54 -5.43
CA THR A 85 9.15 2.08 -5.27
C THR A 85 7.68 1.67 -5.47
N LEU A 86 6.74 2.45 -4.92
CA LEU A 86 5.32 2.17 -5.11
C LEU A 86 4.89 2.30 -6.57
N ARG A 87 5.45 3.29 -7.29
CA ARG A 87 5.21 3.49 -8.72
C ARG A 87 5.65 2.28 -9.53
N GLU A 88 6.85 1.76 -9.28
CA GLU A 88 7.41 0.60 -9.98
C GLU A 88 6.55 -0.66 -9.81
N SER A 89 5.89 -0.78 -8.65
CA SER A 89 4.97 -1.88 -8.35
C SER A 89 3.62 -1.77 -9.07
N CYS A 90 3.30 -0.62 -9.68
CA CYS A 90 2.02 -0.39 -10.35
C CYS A 90 2.16 -0.59 -11.86
N SER A 91 1.72 -1.75 -12.37
CA SER A 91 1.82 -2.12 -13.79
C SER A 91 1.26 -1.07 -14.76
N PHE A 92 0.12 -0.45 -14.42
CA PHE A 92 -0.54 0.60 -15.20
C PHE A 92 0.29 1.88 -15.38
N LEU A 93 1.29 2.13 -14.54
CA LEU A 93 2.14 3.32 -14.61
C LEU A 93 3.41 3.10 -15.42
N ASN A 94 3.77 1.84 -15.70
CA ASN A 94 5.00 1.50 -16.42
C ASN A 94 4.94 1.85 -17.92
N THR A 95 3.75 1.99 -18.49
CA THR A 95 3.56 2.29 -19.92
C THR A 95 3.58 3.79 -20.24
N ASN A 96 3.56 4.66 -19.23
CA ASN A 96 3.49 6.11 -19.45
C ASN A 96 4.88 6.74 -19.44
N LYS A 97 5.25 7.44 -20.52
CA LYS A 97 6.52 8.19 -20.61
C LYS A 97 6.59 9.38 -19.64
N ARG A 98 5.45 9.82 -19.08
CA ARG A 98 5.38 10.94 -18.15
C ARG A 98 5.51 10.47 -16.70
N ILE A 99 6.27 11.22 -15.90
CA ILE A 99 6.39 11.00 -14.45
C ILE A 99 4.99 11.17 -13.81
N PRO A 100 4.43 10.13 -13.17
CA PRO A 100 3.10 10.19 -12.58
C PRO A 100 3.11 11.03 -11.30
N SER A 101 2.00 11.72 -11.03
CA SER A 101 1.83 12.47 -9.78
C SER A 101 1.70 11.54 -8.58
N LYS A 102 2.00 12.03 -7.37
CA LYS A 102 1.81 11.26 -6.11
C LYS A 102 0.38 10.73 -5.96
N ILE A 103 -0.62 11.55 -6.32
CA ILE A 103 -2.04 11.15 -6.27
C ILE A 103 -2.30 10.03 -7.28
N SER A 104 -1.79 10.17 -8.50
CA SER A 104 -1.91 9.14 -9.54
C SER A 104 -1.29 7.81 -9.10
N ILE A 105 -0.14 7.85 -8.43
CA ILE A 105 0.52 6.66 -7.86
C ILE A 105 -0.38 5.99 -6.82
N LEU A 106 -0.96 6.75 -5.88
CA LEU A 106 -1.85 6.19 -4.86
C LEU A 106 -3.12 5.58 -5.46
N LEU A 107 -3.72 6.23 -6.47
CA LEU A 107 -4.90 5.72 -7.15
C LEU A 107 -4.60 4.45 -7.94
N ALA A 108 -3.45 4.40 -8.63
CA ALA A 108 -3.01 3.20 -9.34
C ALA A 108 -2.76 2.04 -8.37
N ALA A 109 -2.04 2.29 -7.27
CA ALA A 109 -1.80 1.28 -6.23
C ALA A 109 -3.10 0.73 -5.64
N LYS A 110 -4.09 1.60 -5.36
CA LYS A 110 -5.42 1.17 -4.89
C LYS A 110 -6.08 0.22 -5.89
N LYS A 111 -6.01 0.52 -7.19
CA LYS A 111 -6.58 -0.33 -8.25
C LYS A 111 -5.83 -1.66 -8.36
N GLU A 112 -4.50 -1.64 -8.29
CA GLU A 112 -3.66 -2.84 -8.33
C GLU A 112 -4.04 -3.80 -7.19
N CYS A 113 -4.15 -3.29 -5.96
CA CYS A 113 -4.57 -4.09 -4.80
C CYS A 113 -5.95 -4.73 -4.99
N ILE A 114 -6.91 -4.00 -5.57
CA ILE A 114 -8.25 -4.54 -5.85
C ILE A 114 -8.17 -5.66 -6.89
N LEU A 115 -7.37 -5.48 -7.94
CA LEU A 115 -7.18 -6.47 -9.00
C LEU A 115 -6.53 -7.75 -8.44
N LEU A 116 -5.45 -7.59 -7.68
CA LEU A 116 -4.73 -8.70 -7.05
C LEU A 116 -5.64 -9.50 -6.11
N LYS A 117 -6.47 -8.82 -5.30
CA LYS A 117 -7.43 -9.50 -4.42
C LYS A 117 -8.48 -10.30 -5.20
N LYS A 118 -8.95 -9.79 -6.33
CA LYS A 118 -9.88 -10.53 -7.22
C LYS A 118 -9.20 -11.76 -7.82
N LEU A 119 -7.95 -11.61 -8.26
CA LEU A 119 -7.16 -12.71 -8.82
C LEU A 119 -6.89 -13.79 -7.77
N GLU A 120 -6.48 -13.40 -6.57
CA GLU A 120 -6.27 -14.31 -5.43
C GLU A 120 -7.54 -15.12 -5.13
N ASN A 121 -8.68 -14.47 -5.02
CA ASN A 121 -9.95 -15.15 -4.78
C ASN A 121 -10.29 -16.19 -5.87
N LYS A 122 -10.06 -15.84 -7.14
CA LYS A 122 -10.27 -16.75 -8.28
C LYS A 122 -9.34 -17.96 -8.18
N LEU A 123 -8.04 -17.74 -7.99
CA LEU A 123 -7.04 -18.80 -7.89
C LEU A 123 -7.30 -19.71 -6.68
N MET A 124 -7.75 -19.15 -5.57
CA MET A 124 -8.11 -19.94 -4.38
C MET A 124 -9.35 -20.82 -4.63
N ALA A 125 -10.33 -20.34 -5.38
CA ALA A 125 -11.49 -21.15 -5.78
C ALA A 125 -11.07 -22.29 -6.72
N GLU A 126 -10.26 -21.98 -7.73
CA GLU A 126 -9.74 -22.97 -8.69
C GLU A 126 -8.90 -24.05 -7.99
N LYS A 127 -8.00 -23.65 -7.09
CA LYS A 127 -7.22 -24.57 -6.26
C LYS A 127 -8.12 -25.53 -5.48
N LYS A 128 -9.21 -25.04 -4.88
CA LYS A 128 -10.16 -25.89 -4.14
C LYS A 128 -10.84 -26.91 -5.06
N LEU A 129 -11.22 -26.51 -6.29
CA LEU A 129 -11.82 -27.43 -7.27
C LEU A 129 -10.83 -28.51 -7.70
N LEU A 130 -9.60 -28.13 -8.04
CA LEU A 130 -8.55 -29.07 -8.45
C LEU A 130 -8.17 -30.03 -7.32
N CYS A 131 -8.07 -29.55 -6.07
CA CYS A 131 -7.84 -30.41 -4.91
C CYS A 131 -8.95 -31.47 -4.76
N LYS A 132 -10.22 -31.09 -4.94
CA LYS A 132 -11.35 -32.04 -4.87
C LYS A 132 -11.29 -33.08 -5.99
N ALA A 133 -11.07 -32.63 -7.23
CA ALA A 133 -10.95 -33.52 -8.39
C ALA A 133 -9.80 -34.52 -8.21
N ASN A 134 -8.64 -34.04 -7.76
CA ASN A 134 -7.48 -34.88 -7.47
C ASN A 134 -7.77 -35.90 -6.36
N GLY A 135 -8.48 -35.50 -5.30
CA GLY A 135 -8.92 -36.42 -4.25
C GLY A 135 -9.80 -37.56 -4.79
N ILE A 136 -10.77 -37.24 -5.63
CA ILE A 136 -11.65 -38.24 -6.28
C ILE A 136 -10.84 -39.18 -7.18
N LEU A 137 -9.94 -38.63 -7.99
CA LEU A 137 -9.09 -39.42 -8.90
C LEU A 137 -8.19 -40.38 -8.12
N ASN A 138 -7.54 -39.91 -7.05
CA ASN A 138 -6.69 -40.76 -6.22
C ASN A 138 -7.47 -41.87 -5.53
N ASN A 139 -8.70 -41.60 -5.06
CA ASN A 139 -9.55 -42.63 -4.47
C ASN A 139 -9.92 -43.70 -5.50
N ARG A 140 -10.36 -43.31 -6.70
CA ARG A 140 -10.68 -44.26 -7.79
C ARG A 140 -9.47 -45.07 -8.22
N PHE A 141 -8.30 -44.43 -8.31
CA PHE A 141 -7.06 -45.12 -8.65
C PHE A 141 -6.69 -46.17 -7.59
N ALA A 142 -6.85 -45.83 -6.30
CA ALA A 142 -6.62 -46.76 -5.20
C ALA A 142 -7.60 -47.94 -5.21
N GLU A 143 -8.87 -47.72 -5.53
CA GLU A 143 -9.88 -48.78 -5.70
C GLU A 143 -9.51 -49.74 -6.83
N LEU A 144 -9.18 -49.20 -8.02
CA LEU A 144 -8.77 -50.02 -9.17
C LEU A 144 -7.48 -50.82 -8.89
N THR A 145 -6.51 -50.23 -8.21
CA THR A 145 -5.26 -50.90 -7.83
C THR A 145 -5.51 -52.04 -6.83
N LYS A 146 -6.51 -51.90 -5.95
CA LYS A 146 -6.92 -52.97 -5.04
C LYS A 146 -7.65 -54.12 -5.75
N MET A 147 -8.42 -53.83 -6.80
CA MET A 147 -9.16 -54.84 -7.58
C MET A 147 -8.28 -55.63 -8.56
N THR A 148 -7.11 -55.10 -8.91
CA THR A 148 -6.16 -55.74 -9.84
C THR A 148 -5.06 -56.54 -9.13
N LYS A 149 -5.12 -56.65 -7.81
CA LYS A 149 -4.32 -57.56 -6.97
C LYS A 149 -5.17 -58.74 -6.53
#